data_AF-A0A932C4P2-F1
#
_entry.id   AF-A0A932C4P2-F1
#
_cell.length_a   1.000
_cell.length_b   1.000
_cell.length_c   1.000
_cell.angle_alpha   90.00
_cell.angle_beta   90.00
_cell.angle_gamma   90.00
#
_symmetry.space_group_name_H-M   'P 1'
#
loop_
_entity.id
_entity.type
_entity.pdbx_description
1 polymer ?
#
loop_
_entity_poly.entity_id
_entity_poly.type
_entity_poly.pdbx_seq_one_letter_code
_entity_poly.pdbx_strand_id
1 'polypeptide(L)' 'MSTWETIVEELRTLPAPKLAEAAALIHGLRERARADRLAALERSAGILTDEEGAELERVIEEGCEKIDARDW' A
#
# COMPACT_ATOMS: atom_id res chain seq x y z
N MET A 1 3.90 12.23 20.98
CA MET A 1 4.49 11.86 19.67
C MET A 1 3.87 10.58 19.21
N SER A 2 3.40 10.53 17.97
CA SER A 2 2.97 9.30 17.31
C SER A 2 4.18 8.42 16.98
N THR A 3 3.95 7.12 16.78
CA THR A 3 5.00 6.19 16.34
C THR A 3 5.71 6.67 15.07
N TRP A 4 4.98 7.30 14.16
CA TRP A 4 5.52 7.82 12.92
C TRP A 4 6.47 9.01 13.14
N GLU A 5 6.09 9.95 13.99
CA GLU A 5 6.94 11.09 14.35
C GLU A 5 8.26 10.63 14.96
N THR A 6 8.22 9.63 15.86
CA THR A 6 9.43 9.04 16.44
C THR A 6 10.35 8.43 15.38
N ILE A 7 9.80 7.65 14.43
CA ILE A 7 10.58 7.03 13.36
C ILE A 7 11.25 8.09 12.48
N VAL A 8 10.54 9.15 12.13
CA VAL A 8 11.08 10.24 11.29
C VAL A 8 12.23 10.94 12.01
N GLU A 9 12.09 11.23 13.31
CA GLU A 9 13.16 11.85 14.08
C GLU A 9 14.38 10.93 14.23
N GLU A 10 14.18 9.63 14.46
CA GLU A 10 15.28 8.66 14.51
C GLU A 10 16.05 8.61 13.18
N LEU A 11 15.36 8.57 12.05
CA LEU A 11 15.98 8.60 10.72
C LEU A 11 16.81 9.87 10.48
N ARG A 12 16.36 11.03 10.96
CA ARG A 12 17.12 12.30 10.83
C ARG A 12 18.43 12.29 11.59
N THR A 13 18.53 11.51 12.66
CA THR A 13 19.74 11.42 13.49
C THR A 13 20.74 10.36 13.02
N LEU A 14 20.39 9.55 12.03
CA LEU A 14 21.27 8.49 11.54
C LEU A 14 22.52 9.04 10.84
N PRO A 15 23.70 8.43 11.04
CA PRO A 15 24.87 8.69 10.23
C PRO A 15 24.60 8.40 8.74
N ALA A 16 25.19 9.18 7.83
CA ALA A 16 24.93 9.08 6.40
C ALA A 16 25.01 7.65 5.81
N PRO A 17 25.97 6.78 6.17
CA PRO A 17 26.00 5.41 5.68
C PRO A 17 24.79 4.58 6.10
N LYS A 18 24.31 4.79 7.34
CA LYS A 18 23.14 4.10 7.89
C LYS A 18 21.83 4.65 7.35
N LEU A 19 21.78 5.95 7.08
CA LEU A 19 20.64 6.55 6.39
C LEU A 19 20.50 6.00 4.96
N ALA A 20 21.61 5.82 4.24
CA ALA A 20 21.59 5.22 2.90
C ALA A 20 21.11 3.76 2.92
N GLU A 21 21.56 2.97 3.92
CA GLU A 21 21.08 1.60 4.14
C GLU A 21 19.58 1.54 4.42
N ALA A 22 19.07 2.42 5.30
CA ALA A 22 17.65 2.52 5.60
C ALA A 22 16.83 2.95 4.37
N ALA A 23 17.31 3.92 3.60
CA ALA A 23 16.66 4.36 2.36
C ALA A 23 16.55 3.20 1.35
N ALA A 24 17.64 2.44 1.14
CA ALA A 24 17.64 1.29 0.24
C ALA A 24 16.63 0.21 0.68
N LEU A 25 16.54 -0.07 1.99
CA LEU A 25 15.56 -1.00 2.54
C LEU A 25 14.12 -0.51 2.31
N ILE A 26 13.82 0.74 2.64
CA ILE A 26 12.48 1.35 2.50
C ILE A 26 12.05 1.35 1.01
N HIS A 27 12.94 1.78 0.11
CA HIS A 27 12.66 1.77 -1.32
C HIS A 27 12.47 0.35 -1.85
N GLY A 28 13.29 -0.61 -1.42
CA GLY A 28 13.13 -2.01 -1.80
C GLY A 28 11.84 -2.64 -1.28
N LEU A 29 11.37 -2.25 -0.09
CA LEU A 29 10.06 -2.68 0.44
C LEU A 29 8.92 -2.17 -0.46
N ARG A 30 9.02 -0.93 -0.95
CA ARG A 30 8.02 -0.36 -1.88
C ARG A 30 7.98 -1.10 -3.22
N GLU A 31 9.14 -1.47 -3.77
CA GLU A 31 9.23 -2.21 -5.02
C GLU A 31 8.71 -3.64 -4.88
N ARG A 32 9.10 -4.36 -3.82
CA ARG A 32 8.55 -5.70 -3.53
C ARG A 32 7.04 -5.66 -3.32
N ALA A 33 6.55 -4.71 -2.51
CA ALA A 33 5.11 -4.53 -2.32
C ALA A 33 4.38 -4.21 -3.63
N ARG A 34 5.02 -3.53 -4.59
CA ARG A 34 4.47 -3.30 -5.92
C ARG A 34 4.42 -4.60 -6.74
N ALA A 35 5.50 -5.37 -6.75
CA ALA A 35 5.56 -6.64 -7.47
C ALA A 35 4.53 -7.65 -6.91
N ASP A 36 4.44 -7.77 -5.58
CA ASP A 36 3.49 -8.65 -4.91
C ASP A 36 2.04 -8.24 -5.22
N ARG A 37 1.75 -6.93 -5.24
CA ARG A 37 0.44 -6.40 -5.64
C ARG A 37 0.12 -6.73 -7.10
N LEU A 38 1.07 -6.55 -8.01
CA LEU A 38 0.88 -6.89 -9.43
C LEU A 38 0.63 -8.40 -9.61
N ALA A 39 1.42 -9.24 -8.96
CA ALA A 39 1.24 -10.68 -9.01
C ALA A 39 -0.12 -11.12 -8.41
N ALA A 40 -0.60 -10.45 -7.37
CA ALA A 40 -1.94 -10.69 -6.83
C ALA A 40 -3.03 -10.32 -7.84
N LEU A 41 -2.91 -9.16 -8.51
CA LEU A 41 -3.84 -8.73 -9.55
C LEU A 41 -3.86 -9.68 -10.75
N GLU A 42 -2.69 -10.14 -11.20
CA GLU A 42 -2.57 -11.12 -12.28
C GLU A 42 -3.25 -12.44 -11.92
N ARG A 43 -3.07 -12.94 -10.68
CA ARG A 43 -3.75 -14.16 -10.21
C ARG A 43 -5.26 -14.00 -10.09
N SER A 44 -5.74 -12.80 -9.77
CA SER A 44 -7.17 -12.52 -9.61
C SER A 44 -7.85 -12.05 -10.88
N ALA A 45 -7.12 -11.77 -11.95
CA ALA A 45 -7.69 -11.29 -13.20
C ALA A 45 -8.57 -12.39 -13.83
N GLY A 46 -9.84 -12.07 -14.06
CA GLY A 46 -10.81 -12.98 -14.69
C GLY A 46 -11.31 -14.12 -13.80
N ILE A 47 -11.14 -14.04 -12.47
CA ILE A 47 -11.69 -15.05 -11.54
C ILE A 47 -13.19 -14.90 -11.32
N LEU A 48 -13.76 -13.73 -11.66
CA LEU A 48 -15.19 -13.44 -11.56
C LEU A 48 -15.78 -13.41 -12.97
N THR A 49 -17.00 -13.92 -13.12
CA THR A 49 -17.82 -13.63 -14.31
C THR A 49 -18.29 -12.18 -14.31
N ASP A 50 -18.84 -11.72 -15.42
CA ASP A 50 -19.40 -10.37 -15.53
C ASP A 50 -20.50 -10.13 -14.48
N GLU A 51 -21.37 -11.12 -14.22
CA GLU A 51 -22.42 -11.01 -13.22
C GLU A 51 -21.87 -10.99 -11.78
N GLU A 52 -20.88 -11.84 -11.49
CA GLU A 52 -20.23 -11.87 -10.16
C GLU A 52 -19.47 -10.58 -9.87
N GLY A 53 -18.83 -10.00 -10.90
CA GLY A 53 -18.17 -8.70 -10.82
C GLY A 53 -19.16 -7.57 -10.54
N ALA A 54 -20.29 -7.54 -11.25
CA ALA A 54 -21.33 -6.52 -11.07
C ALA A 54 -21.96 -6.59 -9.67
N GLU A 55 -22.20 -7.79 -9.13
CA GLU A 55 -22.73 -7.94 -7.78
C GLU A 55 -21.71 -7.51 -6.72
N LEU A 56 -20.43 -7.84 -6.90
CA LEU A 56 -19.38 -7.39 -5.99
C LEU A 56 -19.25 -5.85 -5.97
N GLU A 57 -19.31 -5.21 -7.14
CA GLU A 57 -19.29 -3.75 -7.25
C GLU A 57 -20.47 -3.12 -6.49
N ARG A 58 -21.69 -3.63 -6.72
CA ARG A 58 -22.90 -3.18 -6.02
C ARG A 58 -22.77 -3.28 -4.50
N VAL A 59 -22.26 -4.41 -3.99
CA VAL A 59 -22.07 -4.63 -2.54
C VAL A 59 -21.06 -3.65 -1.94
N ILE A 60 -19.97 -3.33 -2.66
CA ILE A 60 -18.98 -2.34 -2.21
C ILE A 60 -19.62 -0.94 -2.16
N GLU A 61 -20.35 -0.54 -3.20
CA GLU A 61 -20.94 0.80 -3.27
C GLU A 61 -22.02 1.06 -2.21
N GLU A 62 -22.81 0.03 -1.89
CA GLU A 62 -23.89 0.10 -0.89
C GLU A 62 -23.38 -0.13 0.54
N GLY A 63 -22.35 -0.96 0.72
CA GLY A 63 -21.96 -1.50 2.03
C GLY A 63 -20.66 -0.96 2.61
N CYS A 64 -19.77 -0.36 1.81
CA CYS A 64 -18.47 0.13 2.29
C CYS A 64 -18.46 1.65 2.50
N GLU A 65 -17.72 2.09 3.52
CA GLU A 65 -17.39 3.50 3.73
C GLU A 65 -16.58 4.03 2.54
N LYS A 66 -16.97 5.19 2.01
CA LYS A 66 -16.28 5.85 0.90
C LYS A 66 -15.21 6.78 1.46
N ILE A 67 -13.95 6.42 1.24
CA ILE A 67 -12.80 7.25 1.61
C ILE A 67 -12.47 8.18 0.45
N ASP A 68 -12.48 9.50 0.69
CA ASP A 68 -11.96 10.48 -0.26
C ASP A 68 -10.44 10.52 -0.16
N ALA A 69 -9.74 10.21 -1.25
CA ALA A 69 -8.28 10.23 -1.30
C ALA A 69 -7.68 11.63 -1.06
N ARG A 70 -8.50 12.69 -1.10
CA ARG A 70 -8.10 14.08 -0.79
C ARG A 70 -8.11 14.39 0.71
N ASP A 71 -8.72 13.54 1.52
CA ASP A 71 -8.81 13.69 2.97
C ASP A 71 -7.61 13.05 3.71
N TRP A 72 -6.63 12.54 2.95
CA TRP A 72 -5.37 11.95 3.45
C TRP A 72 -4.17 12.87 3.13
#